data_AF-A0A0F5L780-F1
#
_entry.id   AF-A0A0F5L780-F1
#
_cell.length_a   1.000
_cell.length_b   1.000
_cell.length_c   1.000
_cell.angle_alpha   90.00
_cell.angle_beta   90.00
_cell.angle_gamma   90.00
#
_symmetry.space_group_name_H-M   'P 1'
#
loop_
_entity.id
_entity.type
_entity.pdbx_description
1 polymer ?
#
loop_
_entity_poly.entity_id
_entity_poly.type
_entity_poly.pdbx_seq_one_letter_code
_entity_poly.pdbx_strand_id
1 'polypeptide(L)' 'MKDSKHPAPVKEAVNVGTAPAERSSRSDGRRQMLVYLPPRLIKALKARALHEDKHAYELVEKAVEKFLEEAK' A
#
# COMPACT_ATOMS: atom_id res chain seq x y z
N MET A 1 -29.86 14.46 -42.41
CA MET A 1 -30.71 13.68 -41.49
C MET A 1 -29.85 13.22 -40.34
N LYS A 2 -30.34 13.36 -39.10
CA LYS A 2 -29.61 13.11 -37.86
C LYS A 2 -29.80 11.64 -37.50
N ASP A 3 -28.80 10.81 -37.76
CA ASP A 3 -28.82 9.43 -37.31
C ASP A 3 -28.27 9.34 -35.89
N SER A 4 -29.20 9.45 -34.96
CA SER A 4 -29.06 9.21 -33.53
C SER A 4 -28.60 7.77 -33.27
N LYS A 5 -27.29 7.57 -33.12
CA LYS A 5 -26.76 6.33 -32.53
C LYS A 5 -26.80 6.48 -31.01
N HIS A 6 -27.73 5.76 -30.40
CA HIS A 6 -27.93 5.64 -28.95
C HIS A 6 -26.60 5.36 -28.21
N PRO A 7 -26.33 5.99 -27.06
CA PRO A 7 -25.25 5.55 -26.18
C PRO A 7 -25.59 4.20 -25.54
N ALA A 8 -24.59 3.32 -25.46
CA ALA A 8 -24.68 1.99 -24.85
C ALA A 8 -25.15 2.04 -23.37
N PRO A 9 -25.83 1.00 -22.86
CA PRO A 9 -26.25 0.97 -21.46
C PRO A 9 -25.04 0.96 -20.54
N VAL A 10 -25.00 1.93 -19.62
CA VAL A 10 -24.03 2.02 -18.54
C VAL A 10 -24.22 0.77 -17.66
N LYS A 11 -23.26 -0.15 -17.69
CA LYS A 11 -23.29 -1.33 -16.82
C LYS A 11 -23.15 -0.87 -15.38
N GLU A 12 -24.10 -1.30 -14.55
CA GLU A 12 -24.19 -1.03 -13.13
C GLU A 12 -22.85 -1.27 -12.42
N ALA A 13 -22.51 -0.34 -11.52
CA ALA A 13 -21.38 -0.49 -10.63
C ALA A 13 -21.63 -1.67 -9.69
N VAL A 14 -20.94 -2.79 -9.93
CA VAL A 14 -20.92 -3.93 -9.00
C VAL A 14 -20.14 -3.48 -7.77
N ASN A 15 -20.85 -3.21 -6.68
CA ASN A 15 -20.27 -3.03 -5.36
C ASN A 15 -19.79 -4.40 -4.87
N VAL A 16 -18.51 -4.73 -5.11
CA VAL A 16 -17.91 -5.96 -4.61
C VAL A 16 -17.44 -5.75 -3.17
N GLY A 17 -18.38 -5.76 -2.24
CA GLY A 17 -18.07 -6.10 -0.85
C GLY A 17 -17.60 -7.55 -0.82
N THR A 18 -16.28 -7.77 -0.74
CA THR A 18 -15.70 -9.13 -0.80
C THR A 18 -14.97 -9.45 0.50
N ALA A 19 -15.23 -10.67 0.98
CA ALA A 19 -14.78 -11.36 2.19
C ALA A 19 -13.36 -11.05 2.71
N PRO A 20 -13.06 -11.33 4.00
CA PRO A 20 -11.69 -11.20 4.51
C PRO A 20 -10.79 -12.14 3.70
N ALA A 21 -9.95 -11.57 2.84
CA ALA A 21 -8.93 -12.31 2.14
C ALA A 21 -8.15 -13.12 3.18
N GLU A 22 -7.96 -14.42 2.93
CA GLU A 22 -7.02 -15.24 3.69
C GLU A 22 -5.75 -14.41 3.90
N ARG A 23 -5.39 -14.17 5.17
CA ARG A 23 -4.22 -13.36 5.50
C ARG A 23 -3.02 -14.07 4.89
N SER A 24 -2.60 -13.61 3.72
CA SER A 24 -1.40 -14.06 3.03
C SER A 24 -0.25 -13.99 4.03
N SER A 25 0.07 -15.12 4.65
CA SER A 25 1.28 -15.26 5.45
C SER A 25 2.41 -15.24 4.45
N ARG A 26 3.22 -14.17 4.47
CA ARG A 26 4.44 -14.14 3.68
C ARG A 26 5.30 -15.34 4.07
N SER A 27 5.86 -16.01 3.07
CA SER A 27 6.72 -17.19 3.27
C SER A 27 7.97 -16.90 4.09
N ASP A 28 8.37 -15.62 4.15
CA ASP A 28 9.52 -15.11 4.90
C ASP A 28 9.23 -14.83 6.39
N GLY A 29 8.02 -15.12 6.88
CA GLY A 29 7.66 -14.91 8.28
C GLY A 29 7.35 -13.47 8.68
N ARG A 30 7.45 -12.50 7.75
CA ARG A 30 7.11 -11.09 8.04
C ARG A 30 5.62 -10.93 8.29
N ARG A 31 5.27 -10.11 9.28
CA ARG A 31 3.90 -9.79 9.68
C ARG A 31 3.59 -8.32 9.48
N GLN A 32 2.34 -8.01 9.16
CA GLN A 32 1.89 -6.63 9.02
C GLN A 32 1.76 -5.97 10.39
N MET A 33 2.22 -4.73 10.50
CA MET A 33 2.02 -3.84 11.64
C MET A 33 1.47 -2.51 11.13
N LEU A 34 0.35 -2.06 11.68
CA LEU A 34 -0.21 -0.75 11.38
C LEU A 34 0.42 0.28 12.31
N VAL A 35 1.02 1.34 11.74
CA VAL A 35 1.62 2.45 12.50
C VAL A 35 1.12 3.77 11.95
N TYR A 36 0.81 4.69 12.86
CA TYR A 36 0.48 6.07 12.51
C TYR A 36 1.75 6.90 12.40
N LEU A 37 1.95 7.55 11.25
CA LEU A 37 3.09 8.44 10.98
C LEU A 37 2.57 9.80 10.49
N PRO A 38 3.29 10.90 10.76
CA PRO A 38 2.97 12.19 10.16
C PRO A 38 2.95 12.12 8.62
N PRO A 39 2.02 12.79 7.92
CA PRO A 39 1.91 12.73 6.46
C PRO A 39 3.21 13.09 5.72
N ARG A 40 3.98 14.05 6.26
CA ARG A 40 5.29 14.43 5.72
C ARG A 40 6.28 13.27 5.70
N LEU A 41 6.26 12.42 6.74
CA LEU A 41 7.17 11.29 6.88
C LEU A 41 6.77 10.16 5.92
N ILE A 42 5.47 9.91 5.74
CA ILE A 42 4.96 8.94 4.77
C ILE A 42 5.43 9.31 3.35
N LYS A 43 5.32 10.60 2.98
CA LYS A 43 5.78 11.08 1.66
C LYS A 43 7.29 10.89 1.48
N ALA A 44 8.08 11.29 2.48
CA ALA A 44 9.53 11.14 2.44
C ALA A 44 9.96 9.66 2.33
N LEU A 45 9.33 8.78 3.12
CA LEU A 45 9.60 7.35 3.10
C LEU A 45 9.31 6.74 1.72
N LYS A 46 8.16 7.06 1.12
CA LYS A 46 7.78 6.58 -0.21
C LYS A 46 8.73 7.11 -1.29
N ALA A 47 9.06 8.40 -1.25
CA ALA A 47 10.01 9.00 -2.20
C ALA A 47 11.38 8.33 -2.12
N ARG A 48 11.86 8.05 -0.90
CA ARG A 48 13.13 7.36 -0.69
C ARG A 48 13.09 5.92 -1.16
N ALA A 49 12.00 5.20 -0.90
CA ALA A 49 11.80 3.83 -1.36
C ALA A 49 11.83 3.72 -2.89
N LEU A 50 11.18 4.67 -3.58
CA LEU A 50 11.22 4.77 -5.05
C LEU A 50 12.63 5.07 -5.56
N HIS A 51 13.34 6.00 -4.93
CA HIS A 51 14.71 6.35 -5.32
C HIS A 51 15.69 5.17 -5.15
N GLU A 52 15.48 4.33 -4.14
CA GLU A 52 16.35 3.17 -3.87
C GLU A 52 15.91 1.88 -4.56
N ASP A 53 14.81 1.89 -5.32
CA ASP A 53 14.16 0.70 -5.89
C ASP A 53 13.90 -0.41 -4.84
N LYS A 54 13.34 0.01 -3.69
CA LYS A 54 13.08 -0.85 -2.53
C LYS A 54 11.66 -0.73 -2.03
N HIS A 55 11.24 -1.68 -1.21
CA HIS A 55 9.99 -1.55 -0.51
C HIS A 55 10.11 -0.63 0.71
N ALA A 56 9.10 0.21 0.95
CA ALA A 56 9.10 1.13 2.08
C ALA A 56 9.26 0.43 3.44
N TYR A 57 8.79 -0.81 3.58
CA TYR A 57 8.94 -1.57 4.83
C TYR A 57 10.41 -1.91 5.13
N GLU A 58 11.28 -2.04 4.11
CA GLU A 58 12.71 -2.36 4.29
C GLU A 58 13.47 -1.18 4.88
N LEU A 59 13.06 0.04 4.49
CA LEU A 59 13.61 1.26 5.08
C LEU A 59 13.13 1.44 6.53
N VAL A 60 11.87 1.10 6.81
CA VAL A 60 11.33 1.10 8.18
C VAL A 60 12.02 0.07 9.04
N GLU A 61 12.22 -1.15 8.56
CA GLU A 61 12.93 -2.23 9.24
C GLU A 61 14.32 -1.77 9.68
N LYS A 62 15.14 -1.27 8.75
CA LYS A 62 16.48 -0.74 9.07
C LYS A 62 16.47 0.41 10.06
N ALA A 63 15.51 1.33 9.94
CA ALA A 63 15.41 2.47 10.85
C ALA A 63 15.03 2.03 12.27
N VAL A 64 14.14 1.04 12.39
CA VAL A 64 13.70 0.48 13.67
C VAL A 64 14.82 -0.36 14.30
N GLU A 65 15.51 -1.20 13.53
CA GLU A 65 16.69 -1.95 13.99
C GLU A 65 17.72 -1.02 14.61
N LYS A 66 18.14 0.01 13.86
CA LYS A 66 19.10 1.00 14.33
C LYS A 66 18.63 1.69 15.61
N PHE A 67 17.38 2.14 15.66
CA PHE A 67 16.82 2.80 16.84
C PHE A 67 16.83 1.89 18.08
N LEU A 68 16.53 0.60 17.91
CA LEU A 68 16.51 -0.37 19.00
C LEU A 68 17.91 -0.80 19.45
N GLU A 69 18.89 -0.79 18.57
CA GLU A 69 20.29 -1.03 18.92
C GLU A 69 20.89 0.13 19.73
N GLU A 70 20.59 1.37 19.34
CA GLU A 70 21.03 2.59 20.06
C GLU A 70 20.40 2.71 21.46
N ALA A 71 19.28 2.01 21.71
CA ALA A 71 18.57 2.04 22.97
C ALA A 71 19.07 1.01 24.01
N LYS A 72 20.09 0.21 23.67
CA LYS A 72 20.72 -0.79 24.55
C LYS A 72 21.98 -0.23 25.22
#